data_AF-B8ZZL6-F1
#
_entry.id   AF-B8ZZL6-F1
#
_cell.length_a   1.000
_cell.length_b   1.000
_cell.length_c   1.000
_cell.angle_alpha   90.00
_cell.angle_beta   90.00
_cell.angle_gamma   90.00
#
_symmetry.space_group_name_H-M   'P 1'
#
loop_
_entity.id
_entity.type
_entity.pdbx_description
1 polymer ?
#
loop_
_entity_poly.entity_id
_entity_poly.type
_entity_poly.pdbx_seq_one_letter_code
_entity_poly.pdbx_strand_id
1 'polypeptide(L)'
;MYTAIPQSGSPFPGSVQDPGLHVWRVEKLKPVPVAQENQGVFFSGDSYLVLHNGPEEVSHLHLWIGQQSSRDEQGACAVLAVHLNTLLGERPVQHREVQGNESDLFMSYFPRGLKYQEGGVESAFHKTSTGAPAAIKKLYQVKGKKNIRATERALNWDSFNTGDCFILDLGQNIFAWCGGKSNILERNKARDLALAIRDSERQGKAQVEIVTDGEEPA
;
A
#
# COMPACT_ATOMS: atom_id res chain seq x y z
N MET A 1 -19.05 -29.70 -19.12
CA MET A 1 -20.00 -28.92 -18.29
C MET A 1 -19.21 -28.44 -17.08
N TYR A 2 -18.94 -27.13 -16.98
CA TYR A 2 -18.36 -26.57 -15.76
C TYR A 2 -19.49 -26.39 -14.75
N THR A 3 -19.46 -27.17 -13.67
CA THR A 3 -20.37 -27.00 -12.54
C THR A 3 -20.08 -25.66 -11.87
N ALA A 4 -21.05 -24.76 -11.88
CA ALA A 4 -20.98 -23.52 -11.12
C ALA A 4 -20.79 -23.84 -9.63
N ILE A 5 -19.79 -23.22 -9.01
CA ILE A 5 -19.52 -23.33 -7.58
C ILE A 5 -20.72 -22.72 -6.83
N PRO A 6 -21.28 -23.38 -5.81
CA PRO A 6 -22.41 -22.84 -5.05
C PRO A 6 -22.03 -21.49 -4.42
N GLN A 7 -22.88 -20.47 -4.60
CA GLN A 7 -22.70 -19.12 -4.04
C GLN A 7 -22.65 -19.08 -2.50
N SER A 8 -22.95 -20.19 -1.81
CA SER A 8 -22.99 -20.29 -0.35
C SER A 8 -21.63 -20.57 0.32
N GLY A 9 -20.51 -20.50 -0.40
CA GLY A 9 -19.16 -20.77 0.13
C GLY A 9 -18.04 -19.85 -0.37
N SER A 10 -18.37 -18.77 -1.07
CA SER A 10 -17.38 -17.81 -1.57
C SER A 10 -16.76 -17.00 -0.43
N PRO A 11 -15.41 -16.87 -0.37
CA PRO A 11 -14.77 -15.97 0.58
C PRO A 11 -14.92 -14.48 0.20
N PHE A 12 -15.51 -14.18 -0.97
CA PHE A 12 -15.73 -12.83 -1.48
C PHE A 12 -17.22 -12.45 -1.46
N PRO A 13 -17.54 -11.18 -1.14
CA PRO A 13 -18.92 -10.68 -1.16
C PRO A 13 -19.45 -10.55 -2.60
N GLY A 14 -20.77 -10.50 -2.78
CA GLY A 14 -21.38 -10.30 -4.11
C GLY A 14 -21.01 -8.96 -4.78
N SER A 15 -20.62 -7.95 -3.99
CA SER A 15 -20.20 -6.63 -4.45
C SER A 15 -18.92 -6.64 -5.29
N VAL A 16 -18.21 -7.77 -5.42
CA VAL A 16 -17.05 -7.88 -6.32
C VAL A 16 -17.37 -7.65 -7.79
N GLN A 17 -18.65 -7.62 -8.17
CA GLN A 17 -19.10 -7.28 -9.52
C GLN A 17 -19.34 -5.78 -9.70
N ASP A 18 -19.36 -5.00 -8.62
CA ASP A 18 -19.63 -3.57 -8.69
C ASP A 18 -18.47 -2.85 -9.39
N PRO A 19 -18.73 -1.80 -10.19
CA PRO A 19 -17.68 -1.01 -10.82
C PRO A 19 -16.70 -0.40 -9.81
N GLY A 20 -15.45 -0.23 -10.22
CA GLY A 20 -14.42 0.45 -9.44
C GLY A 20 -13.40 -0.49 -8.80
N LEU A 21 -12.70 0.04 -7.79
CA LEU A 21 -11.54 -0.58 -7.16
C LEU A 21 -11.92 -1.32 -5.88
N HIS A 22 -11.60 -2.61 -5.83
CA HIS A 22 -11.77 -3.47 -4.67
C HIS A 22 -10.42 -4.03 -4.24
N VAL A 23 -10.10 -3.92 -2.95
CA VAL A 23 -8.80 -4.31 -2.42
C VAL A 23 -8.99 -5.22 -1.22
N TRP A 24 -8.29 -6.34 -1.21
CA TRP A 24 -8.23 -7.25 -0.08
C TRP A 24 -6.79 -7.52 0.33
N ARG A 25 -6.55 -7.53 1.64
CA ARG A 25 -5.34 -8.06 2.23
C ARG A 25 -5.51 -9.54 2.53
N VAL A 26 -4.49 -10.34 2.29
CA VAL A 26 -4.49 -11.74 2.70
C VAL A 26 -4.13 -11.80 4.18
N GLU A 27 -5.08 -12.20 5.02
CA GLU A 27 -4.85 -12.38 6.46
C GLU A 27 -5.24 -13.79 6.86
N LYS A 28 -4.29 -14.56 7.41
CA LYS A 28 -4.53 -15.95 7.85
C LYS A 28 -5.25 -16.78 6.77
N LEU A 29 -4.77 -16.68 5.53
CA LEU A 29 -5.28 -17.35 4.33
C LEU A 29 -6.69 -16.92 3.86
N LYS A 30 -7.20 -15.78 4.34
CA LYS A 30 -8.51 -15.24 3.96
C LYS A 30 -8.37 -13.85 3.33
N PRO A 31 -9.26 -13.48 2.39
CA PRO A 31 -9.31 -12.12 1.87
C PRO A 31 -10.06 -11.21 2.87
N VAL A 32 -9.36 -10.24 3.43
CA VAL A 32 -9.94 -9.22 4.31
C VAL A 32 -10.04 -7.90 3.55
N PRO A 33 -11.24 -7.30 3.39
CA PRO A 33 -11.39 -6.04 2.68
C PRO A 33 -10.56 -4.91 3.30
N VAL A 34 -9.87 -4.14 2.47
CA VAL A 34 -9.15 -2.93 2.89
C VAL A 34 -10.10 -1.75 2.81
N ALA A 35 -10.22 -1.01 3.91
CA ALA A 35 -11.04 0.19 4.00
C ALA A 35 -10.59 1.23 2.96
N GLN A 36 -11.54 2.00 2.41
CA GLN A 36 -11.31 2.89 1.27
C GLN A 36 -10.22 3.93 1.56
N GLU A 37 -10.17 4.45 2.78
CA GLU A 37 -9.17 5.39 3.27
C GLU A 37 -7.73 4.82 3.28
N ASN A 38 -7.61 3.51 3.36
CA ASN A 38 -6.34 2.78 3.39
C ASN A 38 -5.94 2.20 2.03
N GLN A 39 -6.76 2.38 0.99
CA GLN A 39 -6.39 1.97 -0.36
C GLN A 39 -5.19 2.79 -0.85
N GLY A 40 -4.14 2.10 -1.29
CA GLY A 40 -2.83 2.69 -1.62
C GLY A 40 -1.79 2.52 -0.51
N VAL A 41 -2.15 1.98 0.65
CA VAL A 41 -1.23 1.58 1.72
C VAL A 41 -1.04 0.07 1.68
N PHE A 42 0.21 -0.36 1.52
CA PHE A 42 0.57 -1.78 1.42
C PHE A 42 1.65 -2.11 2.44
N PHE A 43 1.46 -3.20 3.20
CA PHE A 43 2.46 -3.73 4.10
C PHE A 43 3.45 -4.61 3.33
N SER A 44 4.74 -4.37 3.51
CA SER A 44 5.80 -5.08 2.80
C SER A 44 5.87 -6.55 3.16
N GLY A 45 5.38 -6.92 4.35
CA GLY A 45 5.24 -8.29 4.83
C GLY A 45 3.97 -9.00 4.40
N ASP A 46 3.09 -8.39 3.59
CA ASP A 46 1.78 -8.96 3.26
C ASP A 46 1.60 -9.17 1.74
N SER A 47 0.55 -9.92 1.37
CA SER A 47 0.08 -10.07 -0.02
C SER A 47 -1.35 -9.55 -0.18
N TYR A 48 -1.68 -9.03 -1.35
CA TYR A 48 -2.97 -8.37 -1.61
C TYR A 48 -3.58 -8.78 -2.94
N LEU A 49 -4.91 -8.83 -2.97
CA LEU A 49 -5.68 -8.86 -4.21
C LEU A 49 -6.22 -7.47 -4.48
N VAL A 50 -6.05 -6.97 -5.71
CA VAL A 50 -6.59 -5.70 -6.17
C VAL A 50 -7.38 -5.96 -7.45
N LEU A 51 -8.69 -5.84 -7.38
CA LEU A 51 -9.60 -5.96 -8.52
C LEU A 51 -10.03 -4.57 -8.95
N HIS A 52 -9.85 -4.24 -10.22
CA HIS A 52 -10.43 -3.07 -10.83
C HIS A 52 -11.45 -3.50 -11.88
N ASN A 53 -12.73 -3.21 -11.64
CA ASN A 53 -13.80 -3.39 -12.61
C ASN A 53 -13.96 -2.08 -13.40
N GLY A 54 -13.36 -2.03 -14.58
CA GLY A 54 -13.37 -0.85 -15.43
C GLY A 54 -14.64 -0.69 -16.28
N PRO A 55 -14.73 0.41 -17.04
CA PRO A 55 -15.73 0.52 -18.10
C PRO A 55 -15.52 -0.58 -19.15
N GLU A 56 -16.57 -0.88 -19.93
CA GLU A 56 -16.54 -1.86 -21.04
C GLU A 56 -16.32 -3.33 -20.63
N GLU A 57 -16.74 -3.71 -19.41
CA GLU A 57 -16.64 -5.08 -18.87
C GLU A 57 -15.20 -5.63 -18.77
N VAL A 58 -14.18 -4.77 -18.88
CA VAL A 58 -12.79 -5.17 -18.69
C VAL A 58 -12.44 -5.08 -17.21
N SER A 59 -12.31 -6.24 -16.58
CA SER A 59 -11.80 -6.36 -15.21
C SER A 59 -10.31 -6.71 -15.22
N HIS A 60 -9.57 -6.12 -14.29
CA HIS A 60 -8.17 -6.46 -14.05
C HIS A 60 -8.00 -6.93 -12.60
N LEU A 61 -7.41 -8.12 -12.42
CA LEU A 61 -7.12 -8.70 -11.12
C LEU A 61 -5.62 -8.73 -10.90
N HIS A 62 -5.13 -7.95 -9.94
CA HIS A 62 -3.72 -7.84 -9.61
C HIS A 62 -3.44 -8.58 -8.30
N LEU A 63 -2.38 -9.39 -8.31
CA LEU A 63 -1.82 -10.02 -7.13
C LEU A 63 -0.58 -9.22 -6.75
N TRP A 64 -0.71 -8.38 -5.72
CA TRP A 64 0.42 -7.60 -5.21
C TRP A 64 1.15 -8.38 -4.13
N ILE A 65 2.48 -8.47 -4.27
CA ILE A 65 3.36 -9.26 -3.42
C ILE A 65 4.39 -8.34 -2.77
N GLY A 66 4.31 -8.22 -1.45
CA GLY A 66 5.28 -7.49 -0.63
C GLY A 66 6.65 -8.16 -0.62
N GLN A 67 7.72 -7.38 -0.50
CA GLN A 67 9.11 -7.87 -0.52
C GLN A 67 9.43 -8.84 0.62
N GLN A 68 8.72 -8.72 1.75
CA GLN A 68 8.88 -9.53 2.95
C GLN A 68 7.74 -10.53 3.15
N SER A 69 6.77 -10.60 2.23
CA SER A 69 5.60 -11.48 2.34
C SER A 69 5.98 -12.95 2.41
N SER A 70 5.30 -13.71 3.28
CA SER A 70 5.64 -15.11 3.49
C SER A 70 5.10 -16.02 2.38
N ARG A 71 5.71 -17.19 2.21
CA ARG A 71 5.37 -18.11 1.10
C ARG A 71 3.92 -18.60 1.17
N ASP A 72 3.41 -18.82 2.37
CA ASP A 72 2.01 -19.20 2.61
C ASP A 72 1.03 -18.09 2.22
N GLU A 73 1.37 -16.82 2.49
CA GLU A 73 0.55 -15.68 2.07
C GLU A 73 0.54 -15.49 0.56
N GLN A 74 1.70 -15.62 -0.08
CA GLN A 74 1.79 -15.58 -1.55
C GLN A 74 0.99 -16.72 -2.18
N GLY A 75 1.09 -17.93 -1.62
CA GLY A 75 0.32 -19.09 -2.06
C GLY A 75 -1.19 -18.89 -1.88
N ALA A 76 -1.61 -18.37 -0.72
CA ALA A 76 -3.01 -18.06 -0.45
C ALA A 76 -3.53 -16.96 -1.39
N CYS A 77 -2.75 -15.91 -1.65
CA CYS A 77 -3.09 -14.86 -2.60
C CYS A 77 -3.38 -15.45 -3.99
N ALA A 78 -2.52 -16.34 -4.47
CA ALA A 78 -2.69 -17.02 -5.76
C ALA A 78 -3.97 -17.89 -5.80
N VAL A 79 -4.23 -18.67 -4.76
CA VAL A 79 -5.45 -19.51 -4.67
C VAL A 79 -6.71 -18.64 -4.63
N LEU A 80 -6.70 -17.58 -3.82
CA LEU A 80 -7.81 -16.63 -3.71
C LEU A 80 -8.06 -15.91 -5.04
N ALA A 81 -7.02 -15.60 -5.82
CA ALA A 81 -7.16 -14.98 -7.12
C ALA A 81 -7.84 -15.91 -8.13
N VAL A 82 -7.51 -17.22 -8.11
CA VAL A 82 -8.20 -18.23 -8.93
C VAL A 82 -9.67 -18.32 -8.56
N HIS A 83 -9.99 -18.34 -7.26
CA HIS A 83 -11.38 -18.35 -6.81
C HIS A 83 -12.14 -17.10 -7.27
N LEU A 84 -11.56 -15.91 -7.09
CA LEU A 84 -12.17 -14.64 -7.51
C LEU A 84 -12.36 -14.59 -9.03
N ASN A 85 -11.36 -15.03 -9.80
CA ASN A 85 -11.45 -15.11 -11.25
C ASN A 85 -12.62 -16.02 -11.69
N THR A 86 -12.77 -17.19 -11.05
CA THR A 86 -13.86 -18.13 -11.33
C THR A 86 -15.23 -17.51 -11.04
N LEU A 87 -15.37 -16.79 -9.91
CA LEU A 87 -16.60 -16.10 -9.54
C LEU A 87 -16.99 -15.01 -10.55
N LEU A 88 -16.00 -14.39 -11.19
CA LEU A 88 -16.19 -13.36 -12.21
C LEU A 88 -16.32 -13.94 -13.63
N GLY A 89 -16.45 -15.27 -13.77
CA GLY A 89 -16.62 -15.96 -15.05
C GLY A 89 -15.35 -16.02 -15.89
N GLU A 90 -14.18 -16.05 -15.25
CA GLU A 90 -12.85 -16.08 -15.89
C GLU A 90 -12.55 -14.89 -16.81
N ARG A 91 -13.29 -13.79 -16.63
CA ARG A 91 -13.16 -12.55 -17.42
C ARG A 91 -11.96 -11.68 -17.04
N PRO A 92 -11.59 -11.53 -15.75
CA PRO A 92 -10.49 -10.64 -15.39
C PRO A 92 -9.14 -11.02 -15.99
N VAL A 93 -8.43 -10.03 -16.53
CA VAL A 93 -7.00 -10.18 -16.88
C VAL A 93 -6.17 -10.18 -15.60
N GLN A 94 -5.35 -11.22 -15.41
CA GLN A 94 -4.55 -11.36 -14.20
C GLN A 94 -3.16 -10.75 -14.35
N HIS A 95 -2.72 -10.03 -13.32
CA HIS A 95 -1.42 -9.38 -13.24
C HIS A 95 -0.71 -9.78 -11.96
N ARG A 96 0.61 -9.98 -12.05
CA ARG A 96 1.46 -10.18 -10.88
C ARG A 96 2.27 -8.92 -10.63
N GLU A 97 2.01 -8.26 -9.51
CA GLU A 97 2.62 -7.01 -9.12
C GLU A 97 3.60 -7.25 -7.97
N VAL A 98 4.89 -6.94 -8.17
CA VAL A 98 5.90 -7.05 -7.11
C VAL A 98 6.18 -5.66 -6.57
N GLN A 99 6.23 -5.52 -5.25
CA GLN A 99 6.53 -4.25 -4.59
C GLN A 99 7.76 -3.54 -5.20
N GLY A 100 7.54 -2.31 -5.67
CA GLY A 100 8.55 -1.47 -6.32
C GLY A 100 8.69 -1.68 -7.83
N ASN A 101 8.06 -2.71 -8.39
CA ASN A 101 8.06 -3.06 -9.81
C ASN A 101 6.62 -3.19 -10.36
N GLU A 102 5.66 -2.51 -9.76
CA GLU A 102 4.28 -2.54 -10.20
C GLU A 102 4.10 -1.92 -11.60
N SER A 103 3.16 -2.47 -12.36
CA SER A 103 2.79 -1.98 -13.69
C SER A 103 2.22 -0.56 -13.64
N ASP A 104 2.39 0.18 -14.74
CA ASP A 104 1.78 1.51 -14.88
C ASP A 104 0.24 1.46 -14.73
N LEU A 105 -0.38 0.36 -15.15
CA LEU A 105 -1.82 0.14 -14.96
C LEU A 105 -2.18 0.06 -13.48
N PHE A 106 -1.48 -0.76 -12.70
CA PHE A 106 -1.70 -0.85 -11.26
C PHE A 106 -1.48 0.50 -10.57
N MET A 107 -0.39 1.18 -10.90
CA MET A 107 -0.08 2.50 -10.34
C MET A 107 -1.15 3.54 -10.66
N SER A 108 -1.84 3.44 -11.80
CA SER A 108 -2.89 4.39 -12.21
C SER A 108 -4.11 4.39 -11.28
N TYR A 109 -4.36 3.29 -10.55
CA TYR A 109 -5.45 3.19 -9.58
C TYR A 109 -5.20 4.00 -8.31
N PHE A 110 -3.94 4.39 -8.07
CA PHE A 110 -3.52 5.11 -6.87
C PHE A 110 -2.91 6.47 -7.28
N PRO A 111 -3.74 7.46 -7.67
CA PRO A 111 -3.25 8.76 -8.15
C PRO A 111 -2.48 9.54 -7.08
N ARG A 112 -2.68 9.20 -5.80
CA ARG A 112 -1.91 9.76 -4.69
C ARG A 112 -0.53 9.09 -4.51
N GLY A 113 -0.21 8.05 -5.26
CA GLY A 113 0.97 7.21 -5.09
C GLY A 113 0.73 6.08 -4.08
N LEU A 114 1.74 5.23 -3.92
CA LEU A 114 1.72 4.12 -2.94
C LEU A 114 2.50 4.48 -1.68
N LYS A 115 2.01 4.01 -0.53
CA LYS A 115 2.74 4.02 0.75
C LYS A 115 3.06 2.58 1.15
N TYR A 116 4.34 2.24 1.23
CA TYR A 116 4.79 0.96 1.77
C TYR A 116 5.09 1.11 3.26
N GLN A 117 4.53 0.20 4.05
CA GLN A 117 4.80 0.11 5.49
C GLN A 117 5.58 -1.16 5.80
N GLU A 118 6.42 -1.11 6.82
CA GLU A 118 7.12 -2.29 7.33
C GLU A 118 6.15 -3.14 8.18
N GLY A 119 6.47 -4.43 8.31
CA GLY A 119 5.63 -5.41 9.02
C GLY A 119 4.51 -5.97 8.15
N GLY A 120 3.49 -6.54 8.80
CA GLY A 120 2.41 -7.26 8.15
C GLY A 120 1.54 -8.00 9.17
N VAL A 121 0.65 -8.87 8.71
CA VAL A 121 -0.11 -9.80 9.55
C VAL A 121 0.82 -10.87 10.08
N GLU A 122 0.59 -11.28 11.33
CA GLU A 122 1.28 -12.45 11.87
C GLU A 122 0.93 -13.69 11.06
N SER A 123 1.92 -14.25 10.39
CA SER A 123 1.83 -15.54 9.72
C SER A 123 2.52 -16.62 10.56
N ALA A 124 2.33 -17.89 10.21
CA ALA A 124 3.04 -18.99 10.87
C ALA A 124 4.57 -18.87 10.74
N PHE A 125 5.05 -18.03 9.82
CA PHE A 125 6.46 -17.82 9.49
C PHE A 125 6.96 -16.39 9.80
N HIS A 126 6.09 -15.47 10.21
CA HIS A 126 6.44 -14.09 10.55
C HIS A 126 5.71 -13.64 11.84
N LYS A 127 6.46 -13.44 12.93
CA LYS A 127 5.93 -12.94 14.21
C LYS A 127 6.10 -11.44 14.28
N THR A 128 5.02 -10.70 14.51
CA THR A 128 5.10 -9.27 14.80
C THR A 128 5.45 -9.06 16.27
N SER A 129 6.24 -8.03 16.57
CA SER A 129 6.54 -7.66 17.95
C SER A 129 5.29 -7.06 18.61
N THR A 130 4.61 -7.86 19.42
CA THR A 130 3.49 -7.48 20.30
C THR A 130 4.00 -6.69 21.52
N GLY A 131 4.50 -5.47 21.26
CA GLY A 131 4.79 -4.49 22.31
C GLY A 131 3.65 -3.49 22.46
N ALA A 132 3.54 -2.84 23.63
CA ALA A 132 2.68 -1.67 23.86
C ALA A 132 2.77 -0.67 22.69
N PRO A 133 1.75 0.16 22.40
CA PRO A 133 1.82 1.12 21.30
C PRO A 133 3.03 2.02 21.50
N ALA A 134 4.11 1.70 20.79
CA ALA A 134 5.31 2.50 20.78
C ALA A 134 4.92 3.89 20.30
N ALA A 135 5.53 4.93 20.87
CA ALA A 135 5.42 6.27 20.31
C ALA A 135 5.67 6.20 18.80
N ILE A 136 4.76 6.75 18.00
CA ILE A 136 4.87 6.68 16.54
C ILE A 136 6.17 7.38 16.15
N LYS A 137 7.06 6.62 15.51
CA LYS A 137 8.38 7.07 15.06
C LYS A 137 8.69 6.35 13.75
N LYS A 138 8.27 6.95 12.64
CA LYS A 138 8.43 6.38 11.30
C LYS A 138 9.14 7.36 10.39
N LEU A 139 9.98 6.83 9.50
CA LEU A 139 10.61 7.59 8.43
C LEU A 139 10.14 7.01 7.09
N TYR A 140 9.64 7.86 6.20
CA TYR A 140 9.28 7.46 4.84
C TYR A 140 10.14 8.19 3.82
N GLN A 141 10.79 7.45 2.93
CA GLN A 141 11.45 8.00 1.75
C GLN A 141 10.43 8.17 0.63
N VAL A 142 10.24 9.40 0.17
CA VAL A 142 9.38 9.77 -0.96
C VAL A 142 10.24 9.92 -2.21
N LYS A 143 10.05 9.00 -3.16
CA LYS A 143 10.89 8.89 -4.35
C LYS A 143 10.09 8.60 -5.61
N GLY A 144 10.49 9.21 -6.72
CA GLY A 144 10.03 8.83 -8.06
C GLY A 144 9.98 10.00 -9.05
N LYS A 145 9.76 9.67 -10.32
CA LYS A 145 9.59 10.66 -11.40
C LYS A 145 8.16 10.72 -11.95
N LYS A 146 7.59 9.55 -12.27
CA LYS A 146 6.20 9.42 -12.77
C LYS A 146 5.30 8.82 -11.68
N ASN A 147 5.73 7.69 -11.13
CA ASN A 147 5.00 6.94 -10.12
C ASN A 147 5.70 7.12 -8.77
N ILE A 148 5.24 8.10 -7.98
CA ILE A 148 5.84 8.39 -6.66
C ILE A 148 5.42 7.32 -5.64
N ARG A 149 6.38 6.88 -4.83
CA ARG A 149 6.19 5.94 -3.73
C ARG A 149 6.75 6.55 -2.45
N ALA A 150 6.09 6.30 -1.33
CA ALA A 150 6.59 6.55 0.02
C ALA A 150 6.94 5.21 0.66
N THR A 151 8.22 4.94 0.88
CA THR A 151 8.70 3.67 1.43
C THR A 151 9.18 3.89 2.86
N GLU A 152 8.64 3.13 3.83
CA GLU A 152 9.15 3.15 5.20
C GLU A 152 10.64 2.74 5.24
N ARG A 153 11.46 3.47 6.00
CA ARG A 153 12.91 3.29 6.14
C ARG A 153 13.30 3.29 7.61
N ALA A 154 14.51 2.80 7.90
CA ALA A 154 15.08 2.90 9.22
C ALA A 154 15.23 4.37 9.64
N LEU A 155 14.86 4.69 10.88
CA LEU A 155 14.98 6.05 11.42
C LEU A 155 16.44 6.37 11.80
N ASN A 156 17.27 6.61 10.80
CA ASN A 156 18.67 7.03 10.95
C ASN A 156 19.10 7.90 9.76
N TRP A 157 20.18 8.65 9.95
CA TRP A 157 20.73 9.52 8.92
C TRP A 157 21.25 8.76 7.69
N ASP A 158 21.68 7.51 7.85
CA ASP A 158 22.13 6.66 6.74
C ASP A 158 21.02 6.36 5.71
N SER A 159 19.75 6.51 6.11
CA SER A 159 18.60 6.37 5.23
C SER A 159 18.35 7.61 4.36
N PHE A 160 18.86 8.77 4.76
CA PHE A 160 18.65 10.04 4.06
C PHE A 160 19.58 10.19 2.85
N ASN A 161 19.12 10.95 1.87
CA ASN A 161 19.97 11.44 0.78
C ASN A 161 19.42 12.76 0.24
N THR A 162 20.29 13.58 -0.33
CA THR A 162 19.92 14.92 -0.83
C THR A 162 19.09 14.89 -2.11
N GLY A 163 18.95 13.73 -2.75
CA GLY A 163 18.23 13.56 -4.02
C GLY A 163 16.74 13.27 -3.89
N ASP A 164 16.26 12.95 -2.69
CA ASP A 164 14.88 12.53 -2.43
C ASP A 164 14.22 13.41 -1.35
N CYS A 165 12.91 13.23 -1.15
CA CYS A 165 12.20 13.81 -0.01
C CYS A 165 11.94 12.74 1.06
N PHE A 166 11.77 13.16 2.30
CA PHE A 166 11.53 12.28 3.44
C PHE A 166 10.40 12.82 4.30
N ILE A 167 9.60 11.93 4.89
CA ILE A 167 8.59 12.27 5.88
C ILE A 167 8.98 11.62 7.20
N LEU A 168 9.34 12.43 8.18
CA LEU A 168 9.56 12.01 9.56
C LEU A 168 8.27 12.19 10.35
N ASP A 169 7.68 11.08 10.76
CA ASP A 169 6.44 11.04 11.50
C ASP A 169 6.69 10.66 12.96
N LEU A 170 6.48 11.63 13.86
CA LEU A 170 6.67 11.52 15.30
C LEU A 170 5.34 11.58 16.09
N GLY A 171 4.19 11.30 15.45
CA GLY A 171 2.89 11.34 16.13
C GLY A 171 2.23 12.72 16.10
N GLN A 172 2.59 13.63 16.99
CA GLN A 172 2.00 14.99 16.99
C GLN A 172 2.75 15.96 16.07
N ASN A 173 3.97 15.62 15.68
CA ASN A 173 4.81 16.41 14.79
C ASN A 173 5.17 15.56 13.57
N ILE A 174 4.99 16.14 12.39
CA ILE A 174 5.30 15.51 11.11
C ILE A 174 6.18 16.48 10.34
N PHE A 175 7.36 16.03 9.93
CA PHE A 175 8.30 16.84 9.15
C PHE A 175 8.38 16.27 7.74
N ALA A 176 8.12 17.09 6.73
CA ALA A 176 8.44 16.76 5.35
C ALA A 176 9.75 17.44 4.98
N TRP A 177 10.84 16.67 5.05
CA TRP A 177 12.18 17.10 4.69
C TRP A 177 12.40 16.97 3.18
N CYS A 178 12.87 18.03 2.54
CA CYS A 178 13.11 18.09 1.10
C CYS A 178 14.60 18.21 0.81
N GLY A 179 15.21 17.15 0.25
CA GLY A 179 16.61 17.16 -0.13
C GLY A 179 16.92 18.23 -1.17
N GLY A 180 18.10 18.84 -1.10
CA GLY A 180 18.47 19.97 -1.96
C GLY A 180 18.38 19.67 -3.46
N LYS A 181 18.54 18.40 -3.85
CA LYS A 181 18.50 17.90 -5.25
C LYS A 181 17.19 17.16 -5.60
N SER A 182 16.21 17.11 -4.69
CA SER A 182 14.90 16.49 -4.92
C SER A 182 14.08 17.23 -5.97
N ASN A 183 13.28 16.48 -6.74
CA ASN A 183 12.49 17.05 -7.82
C ASN A 183 11.14 17.62 -7.33
N ILE A 184 10.50 18.48 -8.12
CA ILE A 184 9.27 19.18 -7.74
C ILE A 184 8.12 18.21 -7.43
N LEU A 185 8.02 17.09 -8.15
CA LEU A 185 6.96 16.10 -7.92
C LEU A 185 7.17 15.37 -6.59
N GLU A 186 8.41 15.05 -6.24
CA GLU A 186 8.76 14.49 -4.91
C GLU A 186 8.41 15.47 -3.79
N ARG A 187 8.78 16.76 -3.93
CA ARG A 187 8.49 17.81 -2.94
C ARG A 187 7.00 18.01 -2.72
N ASN A 188 6.24 18.13 -3.82
CA ASN A 188 4.78 18.28 -3.75
C ASN A 188 4.15 17.03 -3.13
N LYS A 189 4.60 15.84 -3.52
CA LYS A 189 4.06 14.60 -2.98
C LYS A 189 4.38 14.42 -1.50
N ALA A 190 5.60 14.76 -1.06
CA ALA A 190 5.98 14.69 0.34
C ALA A 190 5.10 15.61 1.20
N ARG A 191 4.81 16.82 0.72
CA ARG A 191 3.85 17.75 1.35
C ARG A 191 2.45 17.15 1.43
N ASP A 192 1.91 16.70 0.30
CA ASP A 192 0.56 16.13 0.22
C ASP A 192 0.41 14.92 1.16
N LEU A 193 1.41 14.03 1.19
CA LEU A 193 1.40 12.86 2.05
C LEU A 193 1.52 13.23 3.54
N ALA A 194 2.36 14.20 3.90
CA ALA A 194 2.45 14.67 5.28
C ALA A 194 1.12 15.26 5.77
N LEU A 195 0.44 16.05 4.93
CA LEU A 195 -0.90 16.57 5.22
C LEU A 195 -1.94 15.45 5.28
N ALA A 196 -1.88 14.46 4.39
CA ALA A 196 -2.77 13.31 4.42
C ALA A 196 -2.61 12.50 5.72
N ILE A 197 -1.37 12.27 6.19
CA ILE A 197 -1.11 11.60 7.48
C ILE A 197 -1.71 12.42 8.62
N ARG A 198 -1.51 13.75 8.63
CA ARG A 198 -2.13 14.63 9.61
C ARG A 198 -3.66 14.49 9.63
N ASP A 199 -4.30 14.58 8.48
CA ASP A 199 -5.75 14.66 8.39
C ASP A 199 -6.43 13.30 8.65
N SER A 200 -5.90 12.23 8.05
CA SER A 200 -6.48 10.89 8.15
C SER A 200 -6.03 10.14 9.42
N GLU A 201 -4.73 10.01 9.65
CA GLU A 201 -4.19 9.20 10.75
C GLU A 201 -4.18 9.95 12.09
N ARG A 202 -4.13 11.30 12.07
CA ARG A 202 -4.08 12.15 13.27
C ARG A 202 -5.31 13.01 13.47
N GLN A 203 -6.35 12.81 12.67
CA GLN A 203 -7.63 13.54 12.77
C GLN A 203 -7.43 15.06 12.76
N GLY A 204 -6.46 15.56 11.99
CA GLY A 204 -6.13 16.97 11.87
C GLY A 204 -5.35 17.58 13.04
N LYS A 205 -5.00 16.80 14.07
CA LYS A 205 -4.43 17.33 15.33
C LYS A 205 -2.91 17.47 15.33
N ALA A 206 -2.22 16.87 14.36
CA ALA A 206 -0.76 16.96 14.26
C ALA A 206 -0.32 18.25 13.57
N GLN A 207 0.89 18.70 13.88
CA GLN A 207 1.56 19.80 13.17
C GLN A 207 2.40 19.24 12.03
N VAL A 208 2.36 19.92 10.89
CA VAL A 208 3.18 19.58 9.72
C VAL A 208 4.16 20.73 9.47
N GLU A 209 5.44 20.40 9.44
CA GLU A 209 6.52 21.34 9.13
C GLU A 209 7.24 20.88 7.85
N ILE A 210 7.52 21.84 6.97
CA ILE A 210 8.30 21.58 5.75
C ILE A 210 9.72 22.05 6.01
N VAL A 211 10.68 21.13 5.90
CA VAL A 211 12.09 21.38 6.20
C VAL A 211 12.88 21.27 4.91
N THR A 212 13.78 22.21 4.67
CA THR A 212 14.75 22.13 3.57
C THR A 212 16.05 21.55 4.08
N ASP A 213 16.75 20.81 3.23
CA ASP A 213 18.14 20.37 3.45
C ASP A 213 19.03 21.53 3.94
N GLY A 214 19.58 21.40 5.16
CA GLY A 214 20.40 22.42 5.83
C GLY A 214 19.63 23.42 6.70
N GLU A 215 18.31 23.32 6.79
CA GLU A 215 17.42 24.14 7.63
C GLU A 215 16.75 23.30 8.73
N GLU A 216 17.37 22.19 9.16
CA GLU A 216 16.79 21.31 10.15
C GLU A 216 16.63 21.99 11.52
N PRO A 217 15.46 21.87 12.19
CA PRO A 217 15.25 22.42 13.51
C PRO A 217 16.15 21.72 14.55
N ALA A 218 16.52 22.48 15.59
CA ALA A 218 17.41 22.03 16.68
C ALA A 218 16.78 20.95 17.58
#